data_AF-A0A4R6QJY2-F1
#
_entry.id   AF-A0A4R6QJY2-F1
#
_cell.length_a   1.000
_cell.length_b   1.000
_cell.length_c   1.000
_cell.angle_alpha   90.00
_cell.angle_beta   90.00
_cell.angle_gamma   90.00
#
_symmetry.space_group_name_H-M   'P 1'
#
loop_
_entity.id
_entity.type
_entity.pdbx_description
1 polymer ?
#
loop_
_entity_poly.entity_id
_entity_poly.type
_entity_poly.pdbx_seq_one_letter_code
_entity_poly.pdbx_strand_id
1 'polypeptide(L)'
;MRDAGVFDDIASHQAIGADLHQRDLDLLTMEWQGLSTKEISQRTGMTAASVDSRFQRINSRLKCQIRKASAKRAAAQGLLKPG
;
A
#
# COMPACT_ATOMS: atom_id res chain seq x y z
N MET A 1 19.40 -4.59 37.64
CA MET A 1 19.96 -5.14 36.39
C MET A 1 19.07 -4.59 35.27
N ARG A 2 19.63 -3.87 34.30
CA ARG A 2 18.91 -2.96 33.38
C ARG A 2 18.08 -3.69 32.32
N ASP A 3 16.94 -3.09 31.98
CA ASP A 3 16.10 -3.32 30.80
C ASP A 3 16.87 -3.58 29.50
N ALA A 4 16.36 -4.51 28.69
CA ALA A 4 16.64 -4.58 27.25
C ALA A 4 15.47 -5.23 26.50
N GLY A 5 14.27 -4.64 26.65
CA GLY A 5 13.11 -4.94 25.80
C GLY A 5 13.01 -3.94 24.65
N VAL A 6 13.99 -3.85 23.75
CA VAL A 6 13.92 -3.00 22.55
C VAL A 6 14.77 -3.60 21.42
N PHE A 7 14.28 -4.61 20.71
CA PHE A 7 14.94 -5.10 19.47
C PHE A 7 13.97 -5.53 18.35
N ASP A 8 12.69 -5.14 18.38
CA ASP A 8 11.70 -5.64 17.41
C ASP A 8 11.14 -4.58 16.42
N ASP A 9 11.77 -3.41 16.29
CA ASP A 9 11.14 -2.29 15.52
C ASP A 9 11.79 -1.98 14.16
N ILE A 10 12.93 -2.58 13.84
CA ILE A 10 13.66 -2.26 12.58
C ILE A 10 13.29 -3.21 11.44
N ALA A 11 12.93 -4.48 11.74
CA ALA A 11 12.59 -5.49 10.73
C ALA A 11 11.26 -5.23 10.00
N SER A 12 10.34 -4.47 10.61
CA SER A 12 9.01 -4.20 10.06
C SER A 12 8.99 -3.24 8.86
N HIS A 13 10.05 -2.44 8.67
CA HIS A 13 10.09 -1.42 7.62
C HIS A 13 10.50 -1.97 6.24
N GLN A 14 11.36 -3.01 6.18
CA GLN A 14 11.78 -3.62 4.92
C GLN A 14 10.79 -4.68 4.38
N ALA A 15 10.02 -5.33 5.25
CA ALA A 15 9.21 -6.48 4.85
C ALA A 15 8.01 -6.14 3.93
N ILE A 16 7.46 -4.92 4.03
CA ILE A 16 6.23 -4.57 3.31
C ILE A 16 6.45 -4.46 1.80
N GLY A 17 7.57 -3.88 1.39
CA GLY A 17 7.91 -3.73 -0.03
C GLY A 17 8.11 -5.07 -0.74
N ALA A 18 8.51 -6.11 0.00
CA ALA A 18 8.76 -7.44 -0.55
C ALA A 18 7.47 -8.20 -0.95
N ASP A 19 6.35 -7.94 -0.27
CA ASP A 19 5.06 -8.63 -0.51
C ASP A 19 4.12 -7.92 -1.51
N LEU A 20 4.51 -6.73 -1.98
CA LEU A 20 3.75 -5.97 -2.97
C LEU A 20 4.42 -6.05 -4.35
N HIS A 21 3.62 -6.36 -5.37
CA HIS A 21 4.10 -6.27 -6.75
C HIS A 21 4.10 -4.83 -7.23
N GLN A 22 4.87 -4.54 -8.29
CA GLN A 22 4.90 -3.18 -8.88
C GLN A 22 3.51 -2.64 -9.22
N ARG A 23 2.61 -3.48 -9.75
CA ARG A 23 1.21 -3.09 -10.01
C ARG A 23 0.46 -2.67 -8.74
N ASP A 24 0.76 -3.27 -7.60
CA ASP A 24 0.14 -2.91 -6.32
C ASP A 24 0.64 -1.53 -5.85
N LEU A 25 1.94 -1.28 -6.02
CA LEU A 25 2.55 0.03 -5.74
C LEU A 25 2.02 1.12 -6.68
N ASP A 26 1.81 0.80 -7.95
CA ASP A 26 1.24 1.75 -8.91
C ASP A 26 -0.20 2.12 -8.53
N LEU A 27 -1.01 1.15 -8.12
CA LEU A 27 -2.37 1.39 -7.62
C LEU A 27 -2.38 2.23 -6.33
N LEU A 28 -1.48 1.93 -5.39
CA LEU A 28 -1.34 2.71 -4.15
C LEU A 28 -0.86 4.14 -4.44
N THR A 29 0.00 4.32 -5.44
CA THR A 29 0.45 5.65 -5.90
C THR A 29 -0.74 6.45 -6.45
N MET A 30 -1.60 5.84 -7.27
CA MET A 30 -2.80 6.51 -7.78
C MET A 30 -3.79 6.88 -6.66
N GLU A 31 -4.01 5.98 -5.69
CA GLU A 31 -4.85 6.29 -4.51
C GLU A 31 -4.23 7.42 -3.67
N TRP A 32 -2.90 7.43 -3.49
CA TRP A 32 -2.19 8.48 -2.77
C TRP A 32 -2.32 9.86 -3.45
N GLN A 33 -2.31 9.87 -4.78
CA GLN A 33 -2.58 11.06 -5.59
C GLN A 33 -4.06 11.48 -5.58
N GLY A 34 -4.94 10.75 -4.90
CA GLY A 34 -6.35 11.08 -4.73
C GLY A 34 -7.24 10.64 -5.89
N LEU A 35 -6.77 9.77 -6.79
CA LEU A 35 -7.61 9.28 -7.89
C LEU A 35 -8.75 8.41 -7.36
N SER A 36 -9.92 8.58 -7.96
CA SER A 36 -11.08 7.72 -7.73
C SER A 36 -10.93 6.35 -8.39
N THR A 37 -11.72 5.36 -7.96
CA THR A 37 -11.76 4.03 -8.59
C THR A 37 -12.05 4.12 -10.09
N LYS A 38 -12.89 5.08 -10.52
CA LYS A 38 -13.21 5.30 -11.93
C LYS A 38 -12.00 5.78 -12.72
N GLU A 39 -11.24 6.74 -12.18
CA GLU A 39 -10.02 7.24 -12.83
C GLU A 39 -8.91 6.18 -12.86
N ILE A 40 -8.76 5.41 -11.78
CA ILE A 40 -7.82 4.28 -11.71
C ILE A 40 -8.19 3.22 -12.75
N SER A 41 -9.48 2.88 -12.85
CA SER A 41 -10.00 1.97 -13.87
C SER A 41 -9.63 2.43 -15.29
N GLN A 42 -9.89 3.70 -15.60
CA GLN A 42 -9.57 4.28 -16.90
C GLN A 42 -8.06 4.25 -17.19
N ARG A 43 -7.21 4.58 -16.22
CA ARG A 43 -5.75 4.60 -16.40
C ARG A 43 -5.13 3.21 -16.53
N THR A 44 -5.69 2.22 -15.84
CA THR A 44 -5.12 0.86 -15.80
C THR A 44 -5.76 -0.09 -16.82
N GLY A 45 -6.87 0.31 -17.45
CA GLY A 45 -7.70 -0.57 -18.28
C GLY A 45 -8.46 -1.64 -17.47
N MET A 46 -8.37 -1.62 -16.13
CA MET A 46 -9.09 -2.54 -15.26
C MET A 46 -10.55 -2.11 -15.10
N THR A 47 -11.44 -3.06 -14.86
CA THR A 47 -12.80 -2.71 -14.41
C THR A 47 -12.77 -2.17 -12.98
N ALA A 48 -13.76 -1.35 -12.60
CA ALA A 48 -13.87 -0.84 -11.22
C ALA A 48 -13.91 -1.98 -10.18
N ALA A 49 -14.65 -3.05 -10.45
CA ALA A 49 -14.71 -4.23 -9.58
C ALA A 49 -13.35 -4.94 -9.43
N SER A 50 -12.56 -5.00 -10.51
CA SER A 50 -11.20 -5.54 -10.45
C SER A 50 -10.27 -4.64 -9.61
N VAL A 51 -10.41 -3.31 -9.71
CA VAL A 51 -9.66 -2.36 -8.90
C VAL A 51 -10.00 -2.55 -7.42
N ASP A 52 -11.28 -2.62 -7.06
CA ASP A 52 -11.70 -2.81 -5.68
C ASP A 52 -11.22 -4.16 -5.11
N SER A 53 -11.37 -5.24 -5.90
CA SER A 53 -10.87 -6.57 -5.52
C SER A 53 -9.36 -6.57 -5.29
N ARG A 54 -8.61 -5.80 -6.09
CA ARG A 54 -7.16 -5.68 -5.92
C ARG A 54 -6.81 -4.89 -4.66
N PHE A 55 -7.49 -3.78 -4.39
CA PHE A 55 -7.32 -3.04 -3.14
C PHE A 55 -7.64 -3.87 -1.90
N GLN A 56 -8.65 -4.74 -1.93
CA GLN A 56 -8.92 -5.66 -0.82
C GLN A 56 -7.73 -6.59 -0.55
N ARG A 57 -7.11 -7.14 -1.60
CA ARG A 57 -5.91 -7.98 -1.44
C ARG A 57 -4.71 -7.19 -0.90
N ILE A 58 -4.51 -5.97 -1.41
CA ILE A 58 -3.45 -5.07 -0.93
C ILE A 58 -3.66 -4.74 0.55
N ASN A 59 -4.89 -4.39 0.94
CA ASN A 59 -5.29 -4.11 2.31
C ASN A 59 -4.95 -5.28 3.24
N SER A 60 -5.30 -6.52 2.85
CA SER A 60 -4.95 -7.72 3.62
C SER A 60 -3.45 -7.92 3.78
N ARG A 61 -2.66 -7.70 2.72
CA ARG A 61 -1.18 -7.79 2.79
C ARG A 61 -0.58 -6.71 3.69
N LEU A 62 -1.11 -5.50 3.61
CA LEU A 62 -0.68 -4.36 4.42
C LEU A 62 -1.29 -4.33 5.82
N LYS A 63 -2.12 -5.31 6.18
CA LYS A 63 -2.87 -5.36 7.44
C LYS A 63 -3.62 -4.05 7.72
N CYS A 64 -4.22 -3.48 6.68
CA CYS A 64 -5.02 -2.25 6.74
C CYS A 64 -6.48 -2.57 6.39
N GLN A 65 -7.43 -1.81 6.95
CA GLN A 65 -8.85 -2.03 6.65
C GLN A 65 -9.36 -1.21 5.46
N ILE A 66 -8.70 -0.09 5.16
CA ILE A 66 -9.12 0.83 4.09
C ILE A 66 -7.95 1.19 3.19
N ARG A 67 -8.23 1.38 1.90
CA ARG A 67 -7.21 1.67 0.87
C ARG A 67 -6.40 2.95 1.14
N LYS A 68 -7.02 3.98 1.75
CA LYS A 68 -6.31 5.21 2.15
C LYS A 68 -5.24 4.94 3.22
N ALA A 69 -5.54 4.06 4.18
CA ALA A 69 -4.57 3.67 5.20
C ALA A 69 -3.42 2.87 4.58
N SER A 70 -3.73 1.98 3.64
CA SER A 70 -2.74 1.25 2.84
C SER A 70 -1.80 2.19 2.07
N ALA A 71 -2.35 3.18 1.35
CA ALA A 71 -1.56 4.16 0.60
C ALA A 71 -0.68 5.01 1.52
N LYS A 72 -1.25 5.50 2.64
CA LYS A 72 -0.47 6.25 3.65
C LYS A 72 0.67 5.41 4.25
N ARG A 73 0.43 4.14 4.54
CA ARG A 73 1.45 3.22 5.07
C ARG A 73 2.57 3.00 4.06
N ALA A 74 2.23 2.78 2.80
CA ALA A 74 3.23 2.62 1.73
C ALA A 74 4.03 3.91 1.49
N ALA A 75 3.39 5.09 1.55
CA ALA A 75 4.04 6.39 1.44
C ALA A 75 5.03 6.64 2.60
N ALA A 76 4.62 6.32 3.83
CA ALA A 76 5.47 6.47 5.02
C ALA A 76 6.74 5.61 4.96
N GLN A 77 6.74 4.56 4.15
CA GLN A 77 7.88 3.66 3.93
C GLN A 77 8.68 4.01 2.67
N GLY A 78 8.35 5.11 1.98
CA GLY A 78 9.04 5.53 0.76
C GLY A 78 8.81 4.63 -0.45
N LEU A 79 7.76 3.80 -0.45
CA LEU A 79 7.48 2.85 -1.52
C LEU A 79 6.72 3.49 -2.71
N LEU A 80 6.14 4.66 -2.51
CA LEU A 80 5.35 5.34 -3.53
C LEU A 80 6.18 6.40 -4.24
N LYS A 81 5.92 6.56 -5.54
CA LYS A 81 6.56 7.62 -6.33
C LYS A 81 5.96 8.97 -5.94
N PRO A 82 6.78 10.00 -5.67
CA PRO A 82 6.27 11.37 -5.60
C PRO A 82 5.65 11.71 -6.97
N GLY A 83 4.46 12.31 -6.93
CA GLY A 83 3.77 12.82 -8.11
C GLY A 83 4.45 14.07 -8.65
#